data_AF-A0A2D0INX6-F1
#
_entry.id   AF-A0A2D0INX6-F1
#
_cell.length_a   1.000
_cell.length_b   1.000
_cell.length_c   1.000
_cell.angle_alpha   90.00
_cell.angle_beta   90.00
_cell.angle_gamma   90.00
#
_symmetry.space_group_name_H-M   'P 1'
#
loop_
_entity.id
_entity.type
_entity.pdbx_description
1 polymer ?
#
loop_
_entity_poly.entity_id
_entity_poly.type
_entity_poly.pdbx_seq_one_letter_code
_entity_poly.pdbx_strand_id
1 'polypeptide(L)' 'MNYWRTHTTKIGLTGCHSSHSLRYAWAQDALNFYQQNGFSRQEARALVSMDLGHGDGRGRYVERVYSR' A
#
# COMPACT_ATOMS: atom_id res chain seq x y z
N MET A 1 9.04 2.84 12.39
CA MET A 1 8.42 1.58 11.89
C MET A 1 9.12 0.28 12.34
N ASN A 2 10.11 0.31 13.25
CA ASN A 2 10.87 -0.90 13.59
C ASN A 2 10.08 -1.92 14.43
N TYR A 3 9.14 -1.47 15.27
CA TYR A 3 8.34 -2.37 16.11
C TYR A 3 7.60 -3.43 15.28
N TRP A 4 6.79 -3.01 14.30
CA TRP A 4 6.02 -3.92 13.45
C TRP A 4 6.88 -4.81 12.56
N ARG A 5 7.98 -4.28 12.01
CA ARG A 5 8.94 -5.08 11.25
C ARG A 5 9.54 -6.19 12.11
N THR A 6 9.99 -5.87 13.32
CA THR A 6 10.60 -6.85 14.23
C THR A 6 9.57 -7.86 14.70
N HIS A 7 8.34 -7.44 15.02
CA HIS A 7 7.29 -8.34 15.48
C HIS A 7 6.85 -9.33 14.39
N THR A 8 6.65 -8.85 13.17
CA THR A 8 6.33 -9.70 12.00
C THR A 8 7.48 -10.66 11.67
N THR A 9 8.73 -10.21 11.77
CA THR A 9 9.90 -11.08 11.59
C THR A 9 9.94 -12.21 12.63
N LYS A 10 9.61 -11.92 13.90
CA LYS A 10 9.57 -12.93 14.98
C LYS A 10 8.55 -14.05 14.75
N ILE A 11 7.47 -13.77 14.01
CA ILE A 11 6.44 -14.75 13.65
C ILE A 11 6.66 -15.37 12.26
N GLY A 12 7.86 -15.19 11.67
CA GLY A 12 8.25 -15.83 10.40
C GLY A 12 7.87 -15.06 9.13
N LEU A 13 7.23 -13.89 9.24
CA LEU A 13 6.89 -13.03 8.09
C LEU A 13 8.14 -12.30 7.58
N THR A 14 8.88 -12.98 6.72
CA THR A 14 10.15 -12.54 6.13
C THR A 14 10.16 -12.72 4.62
N GLY A 15 11.18 -12.19 3.93
CA GLY A 15 11.30 -12.30 2.47
C GLY A 15 10.06 -11.78 1.74
N CYS A 16 9.50 -12.63 0.87
CA CYS A 16 8.30 -12.33 0.08
C CYS A 16 7.05 -12.08 0.94
N HIS A 17 6.99 -12.55 2.18
CA HIS A 17 5.86 -12.35 3.10
C HIS A 17 6.17 -11.32 4.19
N SER A 18 7.17 -10.47 4.01
CA SER A 18 7.53 -9.45 4.98
C SER A 18 6.42 -8.42 5.22
N SER A 19 6.52 -7.69 6.33
CA SER A 19 5.67 -6.51 6.59
C SER A 19 5.64 -5.47 5.45
N HIS A 20 6.68 -5.43 4.62
CA HIS A 20 6.70 -4.58 3.43
C HIS A 20 5.78 -5.15 2.35
N SER A 21 5.87 -6.44 2.05
CA SER A 21 4.99 -7.11 1.09
C SER A 21 3.51 -7.03 1.47
N LEU A 22 3.19 -7.12 2.76
CA LEU A 22 1.84 -6.89 3.27
C LEU A 22 1.30 -5.49 2.95
N ARG A 23 2.16 -4.46 3.05
CA ARG A 23 1.79 -3.10 2.63
C ARG A 23 1.51 -3.03 1.13
N TYR A 24 2.24 -3.80 0.32
CA TYR A 24 1.99 -3.84 -1.13
C TYR A 24 0.67 -4.50 -1.46
N ALA A 25 0.41 -5.68 -0.90
CA ALA A 25 -0.85 -6.38 -1.08
C ALA A 25 -2.05 -5.50 -0.67
N TRP A 26 -1.96 -4.87 0.50
CA TRP A 26 -3.01 -3.95 0.96
C TRP A 26 -3.21 -2.77 0.01
N ALA A 27 -2.13 -2.14 -0.49
CA ALA A 27 -2.25 -1.00 -1.39
C ALA A 27 -2.85 -1.39 -2.75
N GLN A 28 -2.57 -2.60 -3.24
CA GLN A 28 -3.18 -3.16 -4.46
C GLN A 28 -4.69 -3.38 -4.28
N ASP A 29 -5.07 -4.01 -3.18
CA ASP A 29 -6.49 -4.26 -2.86
C ASP A 29 -7.25 -2.95 -2.67
N ALA A 30 -6.65 -1.96 -2.00
CA ALA A 30 -7.26 -0.65 -1.80
C ALA A 30 -7.43 0.12 -3.12
N LEU A 31 -6.45 0.07 -4.03
CA LEU A 31 -6.59 0.66 -5.37
C LEU A 31 -7.76 0.05 -6.15
N ASN A 32 -7.87 -1.29 -6.12
CA ASN A 32 -8.96 -2.00 -6.77
C ASN A 32 -10.31 -1.65 -6.15
N PHE A 33 -10.38 -1.61 -4.81
CA PHE A 33 -11.58 -1.21 -4.08
C PHE A 33 -12.05 0.18 -4.50
N TYR A 34 -11.18 1.20 -4.51
CA TYR A 34 -11.60 2.55 -4.91
C TYR A 34 -12.03 2.61 -6.38
N GLN A 35 -11.33 1.92 -7.29
CA GLN A 35 -11.74 1.90 -8.70
C GLN A 35 -13.10 1.23 -8.89
N GLN A 36 -13.37 0.12 -8.19
CA GLN A 36 -14.68 -0.56 -8.21
C GLN A 36 -15.80 0.32 -7.64
N ASN A 37 -15.47 1.24 -6.73
CA ASN A 37 -16.41 2.23 -6.18
C ASN A 37 -16.55 3.49 -7.08
N GLY A 38 -16.02 3.47 -8.30
CA GLY A 38 -16.23 4.53 -9.30
C GLY A 38 -15.24 5.69 -9.24
N PHE A 39 -14.21 5.61 -8.39
CA PHE A 39 -13.15 6.61 -8.38
C PHE A 39 -12.26 6.48 -9.61
N SER A 40 -11.84 7.62 -10.16
CA SER A 40 -10.84 7.62 -11.21
C SER A 40 -9.52 7.04 -10.70
N ARG A 41 -8.68 6.60 -11.64
CA ARG A 41 -7.34 6.07 -11.32
C ARG A 41 -6.48 7.11 -10.57
N GLN A 42 -6.71 8.41 -10.78
CA GLN A 42 -5.99 9.48 -10.09
C GLN A 42 -6.49 9.67 -8.65
N GLU A 43 -7.80 9.68 -8.45
CA GLU A 43 -8.42 9.79 -7.12
C GLU A 43 -8.09 8.57 -6.24
N ALA A 44 -8.21 7.37 -6.80
CA ALA A 44 -7.85 6.13 -6.09
C ALA A 44 -6.41 6.16 -5.58
N ARG A 45 -5.47 6.73 -6.36
CA ARG A 45 -4.07 6.88 -5.93
C ARG A 45 -3.90 7.93 -4.84
N ALA A 46 -4.61 9.05 -4.95
CA ALA A 46 -4.56 10.09 -3.93
C ALA A 46 -5.07 9.53 -2.59
N LEU A 47 -6.18 8.80 -2.61
CA LEU A 47 -6.75 8.13 -1.43
C LEU A 47 -5.78 7.12 -0.82
N VAL A 48 -5.28 6.16 -1.60
CA VAL A 48 -4.31 5.16 -1.10
C VAL A 48 -3.03 5.83 -0.59
N SER A 49 -2.59 6.92 -1.22
CA SER A 49 -1.43 7.70 -0.75
C SER A 49 -1.69 8.36 0.61
N MET A 50 -2.90 8.89 0.81
CA MET A 50 -3.32 9.45 2.10
C MET A 50 -3.44 8.37 3.18
N ASP A 51 -4.02 7.21 2.88
CA ASP A 51 -4.14 6.09 3.82
C ASP A 51 -2.78 5.51 4.24
N LEU A 52 -1.81 5.51 3.34
CA LEU A 52 -0.41 5.15 3.64
C LEU A 52 0.31 6.23 4.47
N GLY A 53 -0.31 7.38 4.72
CA GLY A 53 0.26 8.51 5.45
C GLY A 53 1.26 9.33 4.63
N HIS A 54 1.22 9.25 3.29
CA HIS A 54 2.13 9.98 2.40
C HIS A 54 1.59 11.35 1.95
N GLY A 55 0.33 11.68 2.30
CA GLY A 55 -0.40 12.81 1.73
C GLY A 55 -0.88 12.55 0.30
N ASP A 56 -1.55 13.53 -0.32
CA ASP A 56 -2.14 13.42 -1.66
C ASP A 56 -1.12 13.60 -2.81
N GLY A 57 0.00 14.30 -2.57
CA GLY A 57 1.03 14.60 -3.57
C GLY A 57 1.87 13.39 -4.07
N ARG A 58 1.68 12.19 -3.52
CA ARG A 58 2.50 10.99 -3.82
C ARG A 58 1.76 9.94 -4.65
N GLY A 59 0.61 10.26 -5.24
CA GLY A 59 -0.16 9.32 -6.08
C GLY A 59 0.63 8.65 -7.22
N ARG A 60 1.58 9.35 -7.86
CA ARG A 60 2.48 8.76 -8.87
C ARG A 60 3.44 7.70 -8.30
N TYR A 61 3.84 7.84 -7.04
CA TYR A 61 4.67 6.85 -6.36
C TYR A 61 3.85 5.59 -6.05
N VAL A 62 2.58 5.75 -5.67
CA VAL A 62 1.68 4.62 -5.43
C VAL A 62 1.53 3.75 -6.68
N GLU A 63 1.36 4.35 -7.86
CA GLU A 63 1.34 3.59 -9.13
C GLU A 63 2.66 2.86 -9.38
N ARG A 64 3.79 3.56 -9.37
CA ARG A 64 5.09 2.97 -9.71
C ARG A 64 5.48 1.82 -8.77
N VAL A 65 5.04 1.89 -7.52
CA VAL A 65 5.45 0.95 -6.47
C VAL A 65 4.43 -0.17 -6.31
N TYR A 66 3.13 0.13 -6.32
CA TYR A 66 2.10 -0.83 -5.97
C TYR A 66 1.30 -1.37 -7.15
N SER A 67 1.30 -0.75 -8.34
CA SER A 67 0.52 -1.26 -9.48
C SER A 67 1.27 -2.28 -10.37
N ARG A 68 2.21 -3.04 -9.79
CA ARG A 68 2.88 -4.15 -10.47
C ARG A 68 2.11 -5.45 -10.30
#